data_AF-A0A1X0VAU3-F1
#
_entry.id   AF-A0A1X0VAU3-F1
#
_cell.length_a   1.000
_cell.length_b   1.000
_cell.length_c   1.000
_cell.angle_alpha   90.00
_cell.angle_beta   90.00
_cell.angle_gamma   90.00
#
_symmetry.space_group_name_H-M   'P 1'
#
loop_
_entity.id
_entity.type
_entity.pdbx_description
1 polymer ?
#
loop_
_entity_poly.entity_id
_entity_poly.type
_entity_poly.pdbx_seq_one_letter_code
_entity_poly.pdbx_strand_id
1 'polypeptide(L)'
;RLADIKFGYTHTLIQIIEQAEVEPDRTIIWFLDEFNRGSQAVQGELMNLVLQRQINDLVLPDNVKLILAENPDDSMQGFENAEYAVQTSDAAIKDRTTRLVMTVSVRDWLQWAASGKKRPHIHDLVRQFIAENAELLYPKNQDIDLNPTPRAWQRVSDNLFQLQKLTNEQQDELLFDIVEGDLGDNCATQFVTFVQEKTTSLTAEDVFNSVPSGPKLPQTIREKFESFSEIQKLNVMKTLLLTADMRLDNNAGRFSELLNLIAPDGQYALVKQMTSAPILDDLYASDNHYANVLYQQIMDIATR
;
A
#
# COMPACT_ATOMS: atom_id res chain seq x y z
N ARG A 1 13.81 29.19 -12.48
CA ARG A 1 15.28 29.26 -12.29
C ARG A 1 15.88 28.16 -13.17
N LEU A 2 16.58 28.52 -14.24
CA LEU A 2 17.37 27.55 -15.02
C LEU A 2 18.55 27.11 -14.15
N ALA A 3 18.79 25.81 -14.05
CA ALA A 3 19.94 25.29 -13.33
C ALA A 3 21.22 25.82 -14.00
N ASP A 4 22.15 26.33 -13.20
CA ASP A 4 23.45 26.79 -13.70
C ASP A 4 24.36 25.56 -13.86
N ILE A 5 24.29 24.95 -15.05
CA ILE A 5 24.84 23.61 -15.34
C ILE A 5 26.37 23.58 -15.25
N LYS A 6 27.05 24.74 -15.29
CA LYS A 6 28.51 24.81 -15.31
C LYS A 6 29.17 24.87 -13.93
N PHE A 7 28.48 25.32 -12.88
CA PHE A 7 29.05 25.56 -11.54
C PHE A 7 28.06 25.36 -10.38
N GLY A 8 27.00 24.55 -10.56
CA GLY A 8 25.84 24.51 -9.65
C GLY A 8 26.14 24.28 -8.16
N TYR A 9 27.18 23.52 -7.82
CA TYR A 9 27.58 23.27 -6.42
C TYR A 9 28.44 24.39 -5.83
N THR A 10 29.21 25.12 -6.64
CA THR A 10 30.11 26.18 -6.16
C THR A 10 29.31 27.33 -5.52
N HIS A 11 28.19 27.72 -6.12
CA HIS A 11 27.33 28.76 -5.54
C HIS A 11 26.72 28.31 -4.20
N THR A 12 26.25 27.05 -4.15
CA THR A 12 25.70 26.45 -2.92
C THR A 12 26.78 26.36 -1.84
N LEU A 13 28.00 25.97 -2.20
CA LEU A 13 29.15 25.89 -1.31
C LEU A 13 29.49 27.26 -0.70
N ILE A 14 29.59 28.30 -1.53
CA ILE A 14 29.87 29.66 -1.06
C ILE A 14 28.80 30.11 -0.06
N GLN A 15 27.52 29.89 -0.38
CA GLN A 15 26.42 30.22 0.53
C GLN A 15 26.50 29.46 1.86
N ILE A 16 26.85 28.17 1.82
CA ILE A 16 27.04 27.36 3.02
C ILE A 16 28.17 27.93 3.87
N ILE A 17 29.30 28.27 3.25
CA ILE A 17 30.48 28.83 3.95
C ILE A 17 30.14 30.18 4.57
N GLU A 18 29.54 31.10 3.81
CA GLU A 18 29.13 32.43 4.32
C GLU A 18 28.19 32.29 5.53
N GLN A 19 27.19 31.40 5.44
CA GLN A 19 26.27 31.14 6.55
C GLN A 19 26.97 30.52 7.76
N ALA A 20 27.89 29.59 7.51
CA ALA A 20 28.67 28.93 8.55
C ALA A 20 29.58 29.90 9.31
N GLU A 21 30.12 30.91 8.62
CA GLU A 21 30.97 31.97 9.20
C GLU A 21 30.14 33.00 9.98
N VAL A 22 28.93 33.34 9.50
CA VAL A 22 28.02 34.26 10.21
C VAL A 22 27.45 33.63 11.47
N GLU A 23 27.16 32.33 11.46
CA GLU A 23 26.59 31.58 12.58
C GLU A 23 27.49 30.39 13.00
N PRO A 24 28.67 30.64 13.62
CA PRO A 24 29.65 29.59 13.92
C PRO A 24 29.14 28.52 14.90
N ASP A 25 28.23 28.90 15.81
CA ASP A 25 27.64 27.97 16.80
C ASP A 25 26.52 27.09 16.20
N ARG A 26 26.05 27.40 14.99
CA ARG A 26 24.99 26.64 14.34
C ARG A 26 25.59 25.56 13.46
N THR A 27 25.19 24.32 13.72
CA THR A 27 25.54 23.20 12.84
C THR A 27 24.75 23.27 11.54
N ILE A 28 25.46 23.21 10.42
CA ILE A 28 24.88 23.11 9.07
C ILE A 28 25.05 21.67 8.59
N ILE A 29 23.97 21.06 8.12
CA ILE A 29 24.00 19.72 7.50
C ILE A 29 23.87 19.91 6.00
N TRP A 30 24.89 19.47 5.26
CA TRP A 30 24.85 19.41 3.81
C TRP A 30 24.62 17.96 3.36
N PHE A 31 23.42 17.70 2.85
CA PHE A 31 23.01 16.42 2.31
C PHE A 31 23.28 16.36 0.80
N LEU A 32 24.03 15.36 0.37
CA LEU A 32 24.38 15.10 -1.03
C LEU A 32 23.77 13.76 -1.44
N ASP A 33 22.69 13.81 -2.21
CA ASP A 33 22.00 12.63 -2.72
C ASP A 33 22.61 12.14 -4.04
N GLU A 34 22.46 10.85 -4.31
CA GLU A 34 23.05 10.17 -5.48
C GLU A 34 24.53 10.50 -5.70
N PHE A 35 25.30 10.55 -4.61
CA PHE A 35 26.68 11.04 -4.59
C PHE A 35 27.55 10.38 -5.67
N ASN A 36 27.31 9.10 -5.95
CA ASN A 36 28.05 8.29 -6.91
C ASN A 36 27.53 8.32 -8.38
N ARG A 37 26.52 9.16 -8.70
CA ARG A 37 25.97 9.32 -10.07
C ARG A 37 26.45 10.56 -10.83
N GLY A 38 27.24 11.42 -10.20
CA GLY A 38 27.86 12.59 -10.84
C GLY A 38 28.84 12.19 -11.95
N SER A 39 29.10 13.10 -12.90
CA SER A 39 30.15 12.90 -13.92
C SER A 39 31.54 12.78 -13.27
N GLN A 40 32.52 12.21 -13.96
CA GLN A 40 33.89 12.04 -13.42
C GLN A 40 34.50 13.34 -12.87
N ALA A 41 34.26 14.48 -13.52
CA ALA A 41 34.75 15.77 -13.05
C ALA A 41 34.10 16.16 -11.70
N VAL A 42 32.79 15.94 -11.58
CA VAL A 42 32.03 16.23 -10.35
C VAL A 42 32.44 15.29 -9.23
N GLN A 43 32.63 14.01 -9.53
CA GLN A 43 33.16 13.04 -8.57
C GLN A 43 34.52 13.50 -8.05
N GLY A 44 35.44 13.90 -8.93
CA GLY A 44 36.77 14.36 -8.53
C GLY A 44 36.74 15.57 -7.59
N GLU A 45 35.89 16.56 -7.86
CA GLU A 45 35.72 17.73 -6.98
C GLU A 45 35.06 17.36 -5.64
N LEU A 46 34.01 16.54 -5.67
CA LEU A 46 33.32 16.06 -4.48
C LEU A 46 34.22 15.14 -3.63
N MET A 47 35.16 14.40 -4.23
CA MET A 47 36.16 13.64 -3.48
C MET A 47 37.05 14.55 -2.66
N ASN A 48 37.58 15.62 -3.26
CA ASN A 48 38.41 16.57 -2.52
C ASN A 48 37.64 17.20 -1.37
N LEU A 49 36.34 17.47 -1.58
CA LEU A 49 35.46 17.95 -0.51
C LEU A 49 35.38 16.96 0.66
N VAL A 50 35.19 15.67 0.40
CA VAL A 50 35.07 14.65 1.45
C VAL A 50 36.42 14.39 2.11
N LEU A 51 37.50 14.32 1.34
CA LEU A 51 38.84 13.98 1.82
C LEU A 51 39.52 15.12 2.58
N GLN A 52 39.38 16.35 2.07
CA GLN A 52 40.16 17.51 2.52
C GLN A 52 39.29 18.62 3.09
N ARG A 53 37.95 18.49 3.05
CA ARG A 53 37.02 19.57 3.40
C ARG A 53 37.27 20.82 2.57
N GLN A 54 37.66 20.66 1.30
CA GLN A 54 38.09 21.77 0.44
C GLN A 54 37.70 21.52 -1.02
N ILE A 55 37.27 22.57 -1.71
CA ILE A 55 37.14 22.62 -3.18
C ILE A 55 37.88 23.86 -3.66
N ASN A 56 38.89 23.67 -4.53
CA ASN A 56 39.79 24.75 -4.95
C ASN A 56 40.37 25.48 -3.73
N ASP A 57 40.11 26.78 -3.57
CA ASP A 57 40.60 27.58 -2.43
C ASP A 57 39.58 27.70 -1.29
N LEU A 58 38.40 27.09 -1.40
CA LEU A 58 37.31 27.20 -0.43
C LEU A 58 37.37 26.03 0.56
N VAL A 59 37.56 26.33 1.85
CA VAL A 59 37.60 25.36 2.95
C VAL A 59 36.26 25.36 3.69
N LEU A 60 35.70 24.18 3.95
CA LEU A 60 34.46 24.01 4.72
C LEU A 60 34.70 24.24 6.22
N PRO A 61 33.99 25.20 6.85
CA PRO A 61 34.03 25.41 8.30
C PRO A 61 33.62 24.18 9.11
N ASP A 62 34.15 24.03 10.32
CA ASP A 62 33.96 22.83 11.17
C ASP A 62 32.51 22.54 11.58
N ASN A 63 31.68 23.59 11.64
CA ASN A 63 30.24 23.50 11.91
C ASN A 63 29.44 22.96 10.72
N VAL A 64 30.05 22.74 9.54
CA VAL A 64 29.42 22.06 8.40
C VAL A 64 29.66 20.56 8.46
N LYS A 65 28.59 19.77 8.54
CA LYS A 65 28.58 18.31 8.51
C LYS A 65 28.07 17.81 7.17
N LEU A 66 28.78 16.85 6.58
CA LEU A 66 28.41 16.22 5.31
C LEU A 66 27.63 14.94 5.59
N ILE A 67 26.51 14.74 4.89
CA ILE A 67 25.78 13.47 4.82
C ILE A 67 25.68 13.10 3.34
N LEU A 68 26.22 11.93 2.99
CA LEU A 68 26.25 11.43 1.62
C LEU A 68 25.26 10.28 1.51
N ALA A 69 24.41 10.31 0.49
CA ALA A 69 23.58 9.17 0.10
C ALA A 69 24.06 8.65 -1.26
N GLU A 70 24.28 7.34 -1.31
CA GLU A 70 24.77 6.63 -2.48
C GLU A 70 23.78 5.53 -2.85
N ASN A 71 23.60 5.30 -4.15
CA ASN A 71 22.92 4.09 -4.58
C ASN A 71 23.87 2.90 -4.44
N PRO A 72 23.39 1.74 -3.97
CA PRO A 72 24.25 0.57 -3.79
C PRO A 72 24.81 0.08 -5.14
N ASP A 73 26.04 -0.40 -5.11
CA ASP A 73 26.72 -1.02 -6.26
C ASP A 73 26.93 -2.53 -6.03
N ASP A 74 27.22 -3.24 -7.11
CA ASP A 74 27.44 -4.70 -7.15
C ASP A 74 28.65 -5.17 -6.31
N SER A 75 29.55 -4.25 -5.95
CA SER A 75 30.71 -4.52 -5.08
C SER A 75 30.37 -4.46 -3.59
N MET A 76 29.15 -4.04 -3.23
CA MET A 76 28.69 -4.01 -1.83
C MET A 76 28.10 -5.37 -1.43
N GLN A 77 28.57 -5.92 -0.31
CA GLN A 77 28.02 -7.16 0.27
C GLN A 77 26.51 -7.01 0.53
N GLY A 78 25.70 -7.90 -0.04
CA GLY A 78 24.23 -7.86 -0.02
C GLY A 78 23.57 -7.14 -1.20
N PHE A 79 24.35 -6.59 -2.14
CA PHE A 79 23.88 -5.90 -3.34
C PHE A 79 24.55 -6.44 -4.61
N GLU A 80 25.00 -7.69 -4.59
CA GLU A 80 25.79 -8.33 -5.66
C GLU A 80 25.07 -8.36 -7.03
N ASN A 81 23.76 -8.09 -7.06
CA ASN A 81 22.92 -8.03 -8.26
C ASN A 81 22.50 -6.60 -8.63
N ALA A 82 23.11 -5.55 -8.06
CA ALA A 82 22.75 -4.17 -8.39
C ALA A 82 23.20 -3.82 -9.82
N GLU A 83 22.25 -3.66 -10.75
CA GLU A 83 22.52 -3.29 -12.15
C GLU A 83 22.98 -1.83 -12.34
N TYR A 84 23.28 -1.12 -11.26
CA TYR A 84 23.69 0.27 -11.35
C TYR A 84 25.18 0.35 -11.73
N ALA A 85 25.45 0.95 -12.89
CA ALA A 85 26.79 1.32 -13.33
C ALA A 85 27.36 2.43 -12.42
N VAL A 86 27.85 2.03 -11.26
CA VAL A 86 28.45 2.91 -10.26
C VAL A 86 29.97 2.82 -10.37
N GLN A 87 30.65 3.96 -10.24
CA GLN A 87 32.11 3.95 -10.10
C GLN A 87 32.47 3.41 -8.73
N THR A 88 33.31 2.38 -8.70
CA THR A 88 33.82 1.77 -7.47
C THR A 88 34.27 2.86 -6.49
N SER A 89 33.58 2.92 -5.34
CA SER A 89 33.91 3.85 -4.26
C SER A 89 35.38 3.68 -3.88
N ASP A 90 36.18 4.71 -4.13
CA ASP A 90 37.61 4.75 -3.85
C ASP A 90 37.84 4.41 -2.36
N ALA A 91 38.82 3.55 -2.07
CA ALA A 91 39.12 3.12 -0.70
C ALA A 91 39.32 4.31 0.25
N ALA A 92 39.78 5.44 -0.30
CA ALA A 92 39.95 6.71 0.41
C ALA A 92 38.64 7.29 0.99
N ILE A 93 37.47 7.10 0.36
CA ILE A 93 36.18 7.56 0.94
C ILE A 93 35.82 6.72 2.15
N LYS A 94 35.97 5.40 2.03
CA LYS A 94 35.60 4.44 3.08
C LYS A 94 36.33 4.75 4.39
N ASP A 95 37.58 5.20 4.30
CA ASP A 95 38.40 5.59 5.47
C ASP A 95 38.04 6.96 6.07
N ARG A 96 37.32 7.82 5.34
CA ARG A 96 36.96 9.19 5.77
C ARG A 96 35.48 9.36 6.12
N THR A 97 34.68 8.32 5.92
CA THR A 97 33.24 8.35 6.15
C THR A 97 32.81 7.26 7.12
N THR A 98 31.74 7.53 7.88
CA THR A 98 31.04 6.48 8.63
C THR A 98 29.90 5.96 7.76
N ARG A 99 29.95 4.68 7.43
CA ARG A 99 29.00 4.06 6.51
C ARG A 99 27.80 3.46 7.24
N LEU A 100 26.60 3.84 6.80
CA LEU A 100 25.33 3.29 7.28
C LEU A 100 24.65 2.58 6.11
N VAL A 101 24.42 1.27 6.23
CA VAL A 101 23.69 0.50 5.22
C VAL A 101 22.20 0.52 5.57
N MET A 102 21.41 1.15 4.70
CA MET A 102 19.97 1.25 4.86
C MET A 102 19.28 0.10 4.11
N THR A 103 18.23 -0.46 4.69
CA THR A 103 17.40 -1.50 4.06
C THR A 103 15.94 -1.10 4.07
N VAL A 104 15.17 -1.68 3.15
CA VAL A 104 13.72 -1.46 3.10
C VAL A 104 13.06 -2.15 4.29
N SER A 105 12.27 -1.40 5.06
CA SER A 105 11.49 -1.89 6.18
C SER A 105 10.01 -1.70 5.88
N VAL A 106 9.29 -2.80 5.65
CA VAL A 106 7.85 -2.78 5.38
C VAL A 106 7.08 -2.17 6.55
N ARG A 107 7.49 -2.48 7.78
CA ARG A 107 6.87 -1.92 9.00
C ARG A 107 6.98 -0.40 9.04
N ASP A 108 8.19 0.12 8.84
CA ASP A 108 8.42 1.57 8.95
C ASP A 108 7.78 2.30 7.76
N TRP A 109 7.77 1.68 6.57
CA TRP A 109 7.04 2.18 5.41
C TRP A 109 5.53 2.24 5.66
N LEU A 110 4.91 1.19 6.21
CA LEU A 110 3.48 1.17 6.54
C LEU A 110 3.11 2.23 7.59
N GLN A 111 3.99 2.46 8.58
CA GLN A 111 3.80 3.51 9.58
C GLN A 111 3.82 4.91 8.93
N TRP A 112 4.80 5.18 8.06
CA TRP A 112 4.86 6.42 7.29
C TRP A 112 3.66 6.55 6.35
N ALA A 113 3.28 5.47 5.69
CA ALA A 113 2.19 5.39 4.72
C ALA A 113 0.81 5.72 5.32
N ALA A 114 0.59 5.32 6.57
CA ALA A 114 -0.62 5.63 7.34
C ALA A 114 -0.65 7.08 7.85
N SER A 115 0.51 7.75 7.94
CA SER A 115 0.59 9.13 8.41
C SER A 115 0.21 10.13 7.32
N GLY A 116 -0.15 11.36 7.72
CA GLY A 116 -0.41 12.47 6.80
C GLY A 116 -1.36 13.50 7.40
N LYS A 117 -1.25 14.77 6.99
CA LYS A 117 -2.03 15.87 7.60
C LYS A 117 -3.47 15.97 7.09
N LYS A 118 -3.66 15.85 5.77
CA LYS A 118 -4.99 15.99 5.12
C LYS A 118 -5.63 14.64 4.84
N ARG A 119 -4.80 13.65 4.50
CA ARG A 119 -5.12 12.25 4.25
C ARG A 119 -3.86 11.43 4.50
N PRO A 120 -3.95 10.10 4.65
CA PRO A 120 -2.79 9.22 4.64
C PRO A 120 -1.92 9.43 3.40
N HIS A 121 -0.61 9.25 3.51
CA HIS A 121 0.31 9.33 2.37
C HIS A 121 -0.02 8.28 1.31
N ILE A 122 -0.44 7.09 1.75
CA ILE A 122 -0.77 5.96 0.88
C ILE A 122 -2.20 5.48 1.13
N HIS A 123 -2.90 5.16 0.04
CA HIS A 123 -4.27 4.66 0.02
C HIS A 123 -4.43 3.37 0.85
N ASP A 124 -5.54 3.28 1.58
CA ASP A 124 -5.81 2.19 2.53
C ASP A 124 -5.72 0.79 1.92
N LEU A 125 -6.27 0.59 0.71
CA LEU A 125 -6.18 -0.69 -0.02
C LEU A 125 -4.73 -1.10 -0.31
N VAL A 126 -3.87 -0.15 -0.70
CA VAL A 126 -2.45 -0.44 -0.95
C VAL A 126 -1.77 -0.83 0.36
N ARG A 127 -2.04 -0.11 1.46
CA ARG A 127 -1.45 -0.43 2.77
C ARG A 127 -1.87 -1.82 3.26
N GLN A 128 -3.16 -2.17 3.11
CA GLN A 128 -3.67 -3.48 3.51
C GLN A 128 -3.04 -4.58 2.67
N PHE A 129 -2.99 -4.41 1.35
CA PHE A 129 -2.36 -5.37 0.45
C PHE A 129 -0.88 -5.60 0.80
N ILE A 130 -0.10 -4.53 1.02
CA ILE A 130 1.31 -4.65 1.41
C ILE A 130 1.49 -5.24 2.82
N ALA A 131 0.56 -4.98 3.74
CA ALA A 131 0.61 -5.62 5.05
C ALA A 131 0.39 -7.14 4.97
N GLU A 132 -0.43 -7.59 4.01
CA GLU A 132 -0.69 -9.01 3.74
C GLU A 132 0.41 -9.65 2.86
N ASN A 133 1.09 -8.86 2.02
CA ASN A 133 2.08 -9.31 1.03
C ASN A 133 3.37 -8.47 1.11
N ALA A 134 4.07 -8.57 2.24
CA ALA A 134 5.20 -7.71 2.60
C ALA A 134 6.35 -7.75 1.57
N GLU A 135 6.57 -8.90 0.94
CA GLU A 135 7.58 -9.12 -0.10
C GLU A 135 7.31 -8.34 -1.39
N LEU A 136 6.08 -7.90 -1.64
CA LEU A 136 5.70 -7.16 -2.84
C LEU A 136 5.99 -5.65 -2.74
N LEU A 137 6.40 -5.13 -1.58
CA LEU A 137 6.81 -3.73 -1.44
C LEU A 137 8.11 -3.45 -2.21
N TYR A 138 9.06 -4.38 -2.13
CA TYR A 138 10.35 -4.33 -2.81
C TYR A 138 10.86 -5.77 -3.05
N PRO A 139 10.39 -6.43 -4.13
CA PRO A 139 10.73 -7.81 -4.44
C PRO A 139 12.24 -8.02 -4.64
N LYS A 140 12.75 -9.17 -4.18
CA LYS A 140 14.16 -9.55 -4.37
C LYS A 140 14.47 -9.92 -5.81
N ASN A 141 13.53 -10.58 -6.47
CA ASN A 141 13.63 -10.92 -7.88
C ASN A 141 12.94 -9.81 -8.64
N GLN A 142 13.73 -9.04 -9.39
CA GLN A 142 13.23 -7.97 -10.23
C GLN A 142 13.08 -8.49 -11.65
N ASP A 143 11.96 -8.15 -12.29
CA ASP A 143 11.72 -8.37 -13.71
C ASP A 143 12.55 -7.39 -14.55
N ILE A 144 12.66 -7.63 -15.86
CA ILE A 144 13.56 -6.85 -16.73
C ILE A 144 13.01 -5.44 -17.00
N ASP A 145 11.69 -5.25 -16.93
CA ASP A 145 11.03 -4.00 -17.31
C ASP A 145 10.49 -3.22 -16.09
N LEU A 146 9.37 -3.68 -15.51
CA LEU A 146 8.68 -3.01 -14.42
C LEU A 146 8.80 -3.79 -13.12
N ASN A 147 9.13 -3.07 -12.05
CA ASN A 147 9.35 -3.64 -10.73
C ASN A 147 8.61 -2.87 -9.65
N PRO A 148 7.89 -3.57 -8.75
CA PRO A 148 7.32 -2.94 -7.57
C PRO A 148 8.42 -2.27 -6.72
N THR A 149 8.19 -1.00 -6.41
CA THR A 149 9.03 -0.22 -5.51
C THR A 149 8.14 0.62 -4.61
N PRO A 150 8.62 1.10 -3.45
CA PRO A 150 7.87 2.05 -2.61
C PRO A 150 7.35 3.27 -3.39
N ARG A 151 8.11 3.73 -4.39
CA ARG A 151 7.73 4.83 -5.28
C ARG A 151 6.61 4.43 -6.25
N ALA A 152 6.69 3.25 -6.86
CA ALA A 152 5.63 2.74 -7.74
C ALA A 152 4.31 2.56 -6.97
N TRP A 153 4.37 1.99 -5.77
CA TRP A 153 3.20 1.88 -4.87
C TRP A 153 2.60 3.22 -4.48
N GLN A 154 3.42 4.27 -4.33
CA GLN A 154 2.91 5.63 -4.13
C GLN A 154 2.15 6.14 -5.37
N ARG A 155 2.65 5.89 -6.58
CA ARG A 155 1.94 6.26 -7.82
C ARG A 155 0.61 5.52 -7.96
N VAL A 156 0.58 4.21 -7.72
CA VAL A 156 -0.66 3.41 -7.66
C VAL A 156 -1.64 3.99 -6.64
N SER A 157 -1.16 4.32 -5.44
CA SER A 157 -1.99 4.96 -4.42
C SER A 157 -2.59 6.29 -4.88
N ASP A 158 -1.79 7.16 -5.48
CA ASP A 158 -2.26 8.44 -6.01
C ASP A 158 -3.28 8.26 -7.14
N ASN A 159 -3.07 7.27 -8.00
CA ASN A 159 -4.00 6.87 -9.06
C ASN A 159 -5.34 6.38 -8.49
N LEU A 160 -5.34 5.53 -7.46
CA LEU A 160 -6.56 5.06 -6.79
C LEU A 160 -7.38 6.23 -6.23
N PHE A 161 -6.73 7.23 -5.62
CA PHE A 161 -7.44 8.42 -5.16
C PHE A 161 -8.03 9.28 -6.29
N GLN A 162 -7.46 9.24 -7.50
CA GLN A 162 -8.08 9.89 -8.67
C GLN A 162 -9.24 9.06 -9.22
N LEU A 163 -9.08 7.73 -9.29
CA LEU A 163 -10.12 6.82 -9.75
C LEU A 163 -11.42 6.98 -8.94
N GLN A 164 -11.32 7.17 -7.63
CA GLN A 164 -12.47 7.39 -6.75
C GLN A 164 -13.35 8.60 -7.12
N LYS A 165 -12.88 9.48 -8.01
CA LYS A 165 -13.64 10.63 -8.52
C LYS A 165 -14.44 10.32 -9.78
N LEU A 166 -14.23 9.14 -10.38
CA LEU A 166 -14.86 8.68 -11.62
C LEU A 166 -16.06 7.76 -11.33
N THR A 167 -16.84 7.43 -12.36
CA THR A 167 -17.93 6.45 -12.22
C THR A 167 -17.37 5.04 -12.01
N ASN A 168 -18.15 4.13 -11.42
CA ASN A 168 -17.72 2.75 -11.19
C ASN A 168 -17.30 2.05 -12.49
N GLU A 169 -18.04 2.26 -13.59
CA GLU A 169 -17.71 1.69 -14.90
C GLU A 169 -16.33 2.13 -15.39
N GLN A 170 -16.01 3.43 -15.25
CA GLN A 170 -14.69 3.96 -15.63
C GLN A 170 -13.57 3.46 -14.69
N GLN A 171 -13.89 3.26 -13.41
CA GLN A 171 -12.93 2.68 -12.48
C GLN A 171 -12.59 1.25 -12.87
N ASP A 172 -13.60 0.43 -13.17
CA ASP A 172 -13.43 -0.97 -13.57
C ASP A 172 -12.67 -1.11 -14.89
N GLU A 173 -12.92 -0.22 -15.86
CA GLU A 173 -12.23 -0.19 -17.15
C GLU A 173 -10.73 0.17 -17.01
N LEU A 174 -10.39 1.12 -16.13
CA LEU A 174 -9.03 1.68 -16.05
C LEU A 174 -8.15 1.01 -14.98
N LEU A 175 -8.74 0.34 -13.98
CA LEU A 175 -8.01 -0.09 -12.79
C LEU A 175 -6.83 -1.02 -13.11
N PHE A 176 -6.99 -1.97 -14.02
CA PHE A 176 -5.92 -2.91 -14.33
C PHE A 176 -4.74 -2.20 -15.02
N ASP A 177 -5.01 -1.49 -16.12
CA ASP A 177 -4.00 -0.84 -16.95
C ASP A 177 -3.12 0.15 -16.16
N ILE A 178 -3.73 0.94 -15.26
CA ILE A 178 -2.97 1.91 -14.46
C ILE A 178 -2.11 1.26 -13.38
N VAL A 179 -2.50 0.09 -12.88
CA VAL A 179 -1.73 -0.65 -11.86
C VAL A 179 -0.61 -1.43 -12.54
N GLU A 180 -0.90 -2.08 -13.66
CA GLU A 180 0.07 -2.82 -14.47
C GLU A 180 1.22 -1.92 -14.93
N GLY A 181 0.92 -0.73 -15.44
CA GLY A 181 1.94 0.23 -15.88
C GLY A 181 2.90 0.70 -14.78
N ASP A 182 2.56 0.49 -13.50
CA ASP A 182 3.41 0.83 -12.36
C ASP A 182 4.11 -0.37 -11.72
N LEU A 183 3.46 -1.54 -11.69
CA LEU A 183 3.90 -2.70 -10.90
C LEU A 183 4.27 -3.93 -11.73
N GLY A 184 3.96 -3.95 -13.03
CA GLY A 184 4.03 -5.13 -13.88
C GLY A 184 2.84 -6.08 -13.69
N ASP A 185 2.61 -6.91 -14.70
CA ASP A 185 1.42 -7.79 -14.84
C ASP A 185 1.15 -8.68 -13.61
N ASN A 186 2.16 -9.37 -13.11
CA ASN A 186 1.99 -10.32 -12.01
C ASN A 186 1.53 -9.62 -10.72
N CYS A 187 2.22 -8.54 -10.32
CA CYS A 187 1.88 -7.80 -9.12
C CYS A 187 0.54 -7.05 -9.28
N ALA A 188 0.26 -6.54 -10.48
CA ALA A 188 -0.99 -5.89 -10.79
C ALA A 188 -2.18 -6.84 -10.72
N THR A 189 -2.07 -8.03 -11.28
CA THR A 189 -3.11 -9.07 -11.22
C THR A 189 -3.49 -9.40 -9.77
N GLN A 190 -2.49 -9.60 -8.91
CA GLN A 190 -2.72 -9.87 -7.49
C GLN A 190 -3.39 -8.69 -6.78
N PHE A 191 -2.89 -7.47 -7.01
CA PHE A 191 -3.43 -6.27 -6.35
C PHE A 191 -4.85 -5.93 -6.82
N VAL A 192 -5.12 -6.01 -8.13
CA VAL A 192 -6.44 -5.73 -8.71
C VAL A 192 -7.47 -6.74 -8.23
N THR A 193 -7.10 -8.03 -8.18
CA THR A 193 -7.95 -9.08 -7.59
C THR A 193 -8.27 -8.74 -6.13
N PHE A 194 -7.26 -8.39 -5.33
CA PHE A 194 -7.46 -7.94 -3.95
C PHE A 194 -8.39 -6.73 -3.85
N VAL A 195 -8.23 -5.72 -4.71
CA VAL A 195 -9.11 -4.54 -4.74
C VAL A 195 -10.54 -4.98 -5.02
N GLN A 196 -10.78 -5.77 -6.07
CA GLN A 196 -12.11 -6.26 -6.43
C GLN A 196 -12.74 -7.11 -5.33
N GLU A 197 -11.95 -7.91 -4.59
CA GLU A 197 -12.43 -8.65 -3.43
C GLU A 197 -12.85 -7.77 -2.26
N LYS A 198 -12.24 -6.59 -2.12
CA LYS A 198 -12.54 -5.62 -1.05
C LYS A 198 -13.59 -4.59 -1.45
N THR A 199 -13.75 -4.28 -2.74
CA THR A 199 -14.66 -3.23 -3.24
C THR A 199 -15.95 -3.78 -3.83
N THR A 200 -15.94 -4.95 -4.46
CA THR A 200 -17.16 -5.58 -5.01
C THR A 200 -17.90 -6.31 -3.90
N SER A 201 -18.65 -5.56 -3.10
CA SER A 201 -19.59 -6.12 -2.11
C SER A 201 -21.01 -5.74 -2.48
N LEU A 202 -21.92 -6.70 -2.37
CA LEU A 202 -23.34 -6.40 -2.22
C LEU A 202 -23.54 -5.70 -0.86
N THR A 203 -24.21 -4.56 -0.86
CA THR A 203 -24.59 -3.85 0.37
C THR A 203 -25.91 -4.38 0.92
N ALA A 204 -26.23 -4.07 2.18
CA ALA A 204 -27.55 -4.35 2.74
C ALA A 204 -28.68 -3.71 1.92
N GLU A 205 -28.46 -2.52 1.38
CA GLU A 205 -29.44 -1.86 0.52
C GLU A 205 -29.64 -2.64 -0.79
N ASP A 206 -28.56 -3.05 -1.46
CA ASP A 206 -28.63 -3.85 -2.70
C ASP A 206 -29.40 -5.16 -2.48
N VAL A 207 -29.17 -5.82 -1.34
CA VAL A 207 -29.75 -7.13 -1.06
C VAL A 207 -31.16 -7.02 -0.52
N PHE A 208 -31.43 -6.16 0.45
CA PHE A 208 -32.70 -6.16 1.20
C PHE A 208 -33.75 -5.19 0.66
N ASN A 209 -33.33 -4.13 -0.05
CA ASN A 209 -34.26 -3.19 -0.67
C ASN A 209 -34.51 -3.48 -2.16
N SER A 210 -33.86 -4.52 -2.73
CA SER A 210 -34.07 -4.90 -4.12
C SER A 210 -35.48 -5.45 -4.42
N VAL A 211 -35.88 -5.30 -5.67
CA VAL A 211 -37.19 -5.69 -6.21
C VAL A 211 -37.09 -7.04 -6.92
N PRO A 212 -38.11 -7.94 -6.83
CA PRO A 212 -39.37 -7.79 -6.10
C PRO A 212 -39.19 -7.84 -4.58
N SER A 213 -39.92 -7.00 -3.85
CA SER A 213 -39.91 -7.00 -2.38
C SER A 213 -40.47 -8.33 -1.85
N GLY A 214 -39.86 -8.83 -0.78
CA GLY A 214 -40.25 -10.09 -0.15
C GLY A 214 -39.07 -10.90 0.37
N PRO A 215 -39.34 -12.05 1.01
CA PRO A 215 -38.33 -12.89 1.65
C PRO A 215 -37.50 -13.72 0.66
N LYS A 216 -37.91 -13.79 -0.61
CA LYS A 216 -37.16 -14.51 -1.65
C LYS A 216 -36.05 -13.64 -2.21
N LEU A 217 -34.88 -14.23 -2.45
CA LEU A 217 -33.75 -13.51 -3.04
C LEU A 217 -34.03 -13.24 -4.53
N PRO A 218 -33.98 -11.98 -4.99
CA PRO A 218 -34.12 -11.68 -6.41
C PRO A 218 -33.03 -12.38 -7.24
N GLN A 219 -33.40 -12.88 -8.43
CA GLN A 219 -32.51 -13.65 -9.30
C GLN A 219 -31.23 -12.89 -9.67
N THR A 220 -31.33 -11.58 -9.90
CA THR A 220 -30.17 -10.73 -10.21
C THR A 220 -29.16 -10.65 -9.07
N ILE A 221 -29.64 -10.62 -7.82
CA ILE A 221 -28.79 -10.61 -6.63
C ILE A 221 -28.18 -12.00 -6.42
N ARG A 222 -28.94 -13.07 -6.66
CA ARG A 222 -28.46 -14.45 -6.61
C ARG A 222 -27.30 -14.67 -7.59
N GLU A 223 -27.48 -14.35 -8.85
CA GLU A 223 -26.44 -14.52 -9.89
C GLU A 223 -25.18 -13.72 -9.58
N LYS A 224 -25.34 -12.47 -9.11
CA LYS A 224 -24.22 -11.63 -8.68
C LYS A 224 -23.51 -12.19 -7.46
N PHE A 225 -24.23 -12.77 -6.49
CA PHE A 225 -23.62 -13.38 -5.31
C PHE A 225 -22.94 -14.72 -5.64
N GLU A 226 -23.48 -15.49 -6.57
CA GLU A 226 -22.90 -16.77 -7.02
C GLU A 226 -21.58 -16.57 -7.79
N SER A 227 -21.41 -15.43 -8.49
CA SER A 227 -20.16 -15.12 -9.18
C SER A 227 -19.00 -14.70 -8.26
N PHE A 228 -19.29 -14.43 -6.99
CA PHE A 228 -18.29 -14.05 -5.99
C PHE A 228 -17.41 -15.24 -5.55
N SER A 229 -16.15 -14.96 -5.24
CA SER A 229 -15.29 -15.90 -4.53
C SER A 229 -15.86 -16.23 -3.15
N GLU A 230 -15.51 -17.38 -2.57
CA GLU A 230 -16.01 -17.75 -1.23
C GLU A 230 -15.61 -16.72 -0.15
N ILE A 231 -14.47 -16.05 -0.32
CA ILE A 231 -14.02 -14.97 0.56
C ILE A 231 -14.94 -13.74 0.41
N GLN A 232 -15.25 -13.34 -0.82
CA GLN A 232 -16.18 -12.24 -1.10
C GLN A 232 -17.57 -12.53 -0.52
N LYS A 233 -18.11 -13.75 -0.71
CA LYS A 233 -19.40 -14.16 -0.13
C LYS A 233 -19.40 -14.02 1.39
N LEU A 234 -18.34 -14.47 2.06
CA LEU A 234 -18.22 -14.33 3.52
C LEU A 234 -18.15 -12.86 3.97
N ASN A 235 -17.43 -12.00 3.24
CA ASN A 235 -17.33 -10.58 3.55
C ASN A 235 -18.68 -9.86 3.36
N VAL A 236 -19.39 -10.17 2.27
CA VAL A 236 -20.76 -9.70 2.03
C VAL A 236 -21.66 -10.12 3.19
N MET A 237 -21.71 -11.40 3.54
CA MET A 237 -22.58 -11.87 4.62
C MET A 237 -22.29 -11.20 5.96
N LYS A 238 -21.01 -11.06 6.34
CA LYS A 238 -20.62 -10.32 7.54
C LYS A 238 -21.09 -8.87 7.50
N THR A 239 -20.96 -8.22 6.35
CA THR A 239 -21.42 -6.84 6.15
C THR A 239 -22.94 -6.75 6.29
N LEU A 240 -23.69 -7.66 5.68
CA LEU A 240 -25.15 -7.72 5.80
C LEU A 240 -25.59 -7.90 7.25
N LEU A 241 -24.93 -8.79 8.01
CA LEU A 241 -25.22 -8.99 9.44
C LEU A 241 -24.98 -7.74 10.29
N LEU A 242 -23.96 -6.95 9.96
CA LEU A 242 -23.60 -5.76 10.71
C LEU A 242 -24.45 -4.53 10.35
N THR A 243 -25.02 -4.50 9.14
CA THR A 243 -25.65 -3.30 8.56
C THR A 243 -27.16 -3.39 8.41
N ALA A 244 -27.76 -4.57 8.63
CA ALA A 244 -29.20 -4.77 8.50
C ALA A 244 -29.81 -5.51 9.70
N ASP A 245 -31.08 -5.20 9.98
CA ASP A 245 -31.86 -5.86 11.02
C ASP A 245 -32.37 -7.23 10.51
N MET A 246 -31.80 -8.31 11.02
CA MET A 246 -32.20 -9.68 10.68
C MET A 246 -33.52 -10.12 11.33
N ARG A 247 -34.12 -9.31 12.21
CA ARG A 247 -35.44 -9.61 12.78
C ARG A 247 -36.56 -9.40 11.77
N LEU A 248 -36.32 -8.60 10.73
CA LEU A 248 -37.27 -8.33 9.66
C LEU A 248 -37.41 -9.55 8.74
N ASP A 249 -38.66 -9.97 8.50
CA ASP A 249 -38.99 -11.22 7.79
C ASP A 249 -38.37 -11.31 6.38
N ASN A 250 -38.43 -10.21 5.62
CA ASN A 250 -37.82 -10.14 4.29
C ASN A 250 -36.29 -10.29 4.34
N ASN A 251 -35.64 -9.63 5.32
CA ASN A 251 -34.20 -9.66 5.46
C ASN A 251 -33.73 -11.05 5.85
N ALA A 252 -34.39 -11.66 6.84
CA ALA A 252 -34.10 -13.00 7.29
C ALA A 252 -34.23 -14.03 6.17
N GLY A 253 -35.31 -13.94 5.37
CA GLY A 253 -35.54 -14.83 4.24
C GLY A 253 -34.44 -14.73 3.18
N ARG A 254 -34.09 -13.51 2.76
CA ARG A 254 -33.04 -13.28 1.76
C ARG A 254 -31.66 -13.70 2.27
N PHE A 255 -31.36 -13.40 3.53
CA PHE A 255 -30.11 -13.82 4.16
C PHE A 255 -29.99 -15.34 4.25
N SER A 256 -31.07 -16.04 4.62
CA SER A 256 -31.17 -17.50 4.61
C SER A 256 -30.89 -18.09 3.22
N GLU A 257 -31.45 -17.50 2.16
CA GLU A 257 -31.18 -17.94 0.78
C GLU A 257 -29.71 -17.70 0.38
N LEU A 258 -29.11 -16.56 0.74
CA LEU A 258 -27.68 -16.30 0.50
C LEU A 258 -26.78 -17.26 1.28
N LEU A 259 -27.13 -17.59 2.52
CA LEU A 259 -26.38 -18.54 3.35
C LEU A 259 -26.28 -19.91 2.68
N ASN A 260 -27.35 -20.36 2.02
CA ASN A 260 -27.36 -21.63 1.27
C ASN A 260 -26.47 -21.63 0.02
N LEU A 261 -26.00 -20.47 -0.44
CA LEU A 261 -25.12 -20.32 -1.62
C LEU A 261 -23.62 -20.31 -1.26
N ILE A 262 -23.30 -20.39 0.03
CA ILE A 262 -21.93 -20.49 0.55
C ILE A 262 -21.56 -21.97 0.72
N ALA A 263 -20.30 -22.32 0.48
CA ALA A 263 -19.81 -23.66 0.75
C ALA A 263 -19.98 -24.07 2.24
N PRO A 264 -20.16 -25.36 2.57
CA PRO A 264 -20.45 -25.81 3.94
C PRO A 264 -19.47 -25.29 5.01
N ASP A 265 -18.17 -25.29 4.70
CA ASP A 265 -17.13 -24.79 5.61
C ASP A 265 -17.28 -23.29 5.90
N GLY A 266 -17.64 -22.51 4.88
CA GLY A 266 -17.91 -21.08 4.99
C GLY A 266 -19.17 -20.78 5.80
N GLN A 267 -20.24 -21.57 5.58
CA GLN A 267 -21.46 -21.49 6.39
C GLN A 267 -21.15 -21.72 7.87
N TYR A 268 -20.42 -22.78 8.19
CA TYR A 268 -20.02 -23.10 9.56
C TYR A 268 -19.17 -21.98 10.19
N ALA A 269 -18.19 -21.45 9.45
CA ALA A 269 -17.35 -20.35 9.92
C ALA A 269 -18.16 -19.08 10.25
N LEU A 270 -19.15 -18.73 9.42
CA LEU A 270 -20.02 -17.59 9.65
C LEU A 270 -20.94 -17.82 10.85
N VAL A 271 -21.59 -18.98 10.91
CA VAL A 271 -22.51 -19.37 11.99
C VAL A 271 -21.81 -19.37 13.34
N LYS A 272 -20.58 -19.89 13.41
CA LYS A 272 -19.78 -19.87 14.65
C LYS A 272 -19.49 -18.46 15.17
N GLN A 273 -19.44 -17.45 14.29
CA GLN A 273 -19.31 -16.05 14.72
C GLN A 273 -20.65 -15.50 15.23
N MET A 274 -21.77 -15.91 14.61
CA MET A 274 -23.11 -15.52 15.01
C MET A 274 -23.54 -16.13 16.35
N THR A 275 -23.09 -17.35 16.68
CA THR A 275 -23.43 -17.99 17.96
C THR A 275 -22.89 -17.26 19.18
N SER A 276 -21.85 -16.46 18.99
CA SER A 276 -21.30 -15.55 20.00
C SER A 276 -21.92 -14.15 20.00
N ALA A 277 -22.85 -13.85 19.10
CA ALA A 277 -23.44 -12.52 18.93
C ALA A 277 -24.88 -12.44 19.48
N PRO A 278 -25.33 -11.26 19.99
CA PRO A 278 -26.70 -11.06 20.50
C PRO A 278 -27.83 -11.37 19.50
N ILE A 279 -27.47 -11.43 18.21
CA ILE A 279 -28.40 -11.66 17.10
C ILE A 279 -29.19 -12.97 17.21
N LEU A 280 -28.65 -14.00 17.87
CA LEU A 280 -29.37 -15.26 18.05
C LEU A 280 -30.56 -15.13 18.99
N ASP A 281 -30.40 -14.40 20.09
CA ASP A 281 -31.48 -14.17 21.05
C ASP A 281 -32.59 -13.34 20.39
N ASP A 282 -32.19 -12.34 19.60
CA ASP A 282 -33.11 -11.51 18.81
C ASP A 282 -33.89 -12.31 17.77
N LEU A 283 -33.23 -13.25 17.07
CA LEU A 283 -33.89 -14.13 16.10
C LEU A 283 -34.82 -15.14 16.77
N TYR A 284 -34.41 -15.71 17.91
CA TYR A 284 -35.22 -16.65 18.68
C TYR A 284 -36.48 -16.02 19.28
N ALA A 285 -36.39 -14.77 19.73
CA ALA A 285 -37.50 -14.03 20.31
C ALA A 285 -38.46 -13.41 19.27
N SER A 286 -38.15 -13.53 17.98
CA SER A 286 -38.92 -12.89 16.91
C SER A 286 -40.22 -13.65 16.59
N ASP A 287 -41.33 -12.94 16.45
CA ASP A 287 -42.61 -13.51 15.98
C ASP A 287 -42.64 -13.71 14.44
N ASN A 288 -41.63 -13.22 13.73
CA ASN A 288 -41.57 -13.28 12.26
C ASN A 288 -41.19 -14.69 11.77
N HIS A 289 -41.86 -15.17 10.71
CA HIS A 289 -41.72 -16.54 10.22
C HIS A 289 -40.30 -16.86 9.73
N TYR A 290 -39.75 -16.06 8.82
CA TYR A 290 -38.43 -16.25 8.25
C TYR A 290 -37.31 -15.93 9.23
N ALA A 291 -37.54 -15.08 10.24
CA ALA A 291 -36.59 -14.90 11.34
C ALA A 291 -36.41 -16.22 12.13
N ASN A 292 -37.52 -16.91 12.43
CA ASN A 292 -37.48 -18.23 13.05
C ASN A 292 -36.86 -19.30 12.15
N VAL A 293 -37.15 -19.27 10.83
CA VAL A 293 -36.52 -20.18 9.86
C VAL A 293 -35.01 -19.99 9.84
N LEU A 294 -34.53 -18.74 9.79
CA LEU A 294 -33.11 -18.42 9.81
C LEU A 294 -32.46 -18.89 11.12
N TYR A 295 -33.12 -18.70 12.28
CA TYR A 295 -32.63 -19.22 13.56
C TYR A 295 -32.42 -20.75 13.51
N GLN A 296 -33.40 -21.50 13.03
CA GLN A 296 -33.30 -22.96 12.92
C GLN A 296 -32.18 -23.38 11.96
N GLN A 297 -32.07 -22.72 10.81
CA GLN A 297 -31.00 -22.97 9.84
C GLN A 297 -29.61 -22.75 10.48
N ILE A 298 -29.44 -21.69 11.27
CA ILE A 298 -28.18 -21.40 11.98
C ILE A 298 -27.89 -22.51 13.01
N MET A 299 -28.89 -22.94 13.79
CA MET A 299 -28.73 -24.03 14.77
C MET A 299 -28.38 -25.37 14.10
N ASP A 300 -29.01 -25.69 12.97
CA ASP A 300 -28.72 -26.89 12.20
C ASP A 300 -27.29 -26.88 11.67
N ILE A 301 -26.80 -25.75 11.17
CA ILE A 301 -25.41 -25.63 10.70
C ILE A 301 -24.42 -25.71 11.87
N ALA A 302 -24.75 -25.12 13.03
CA ALA A 302 -23.87 -25.11 14.20
C ALA A 302 -23.67 -26.51 14.82
N THR A 303 -24.58 -27.45 14.56
CA THR A 303 -24.58 -28.80 15.14
C THR A 303 -24.03 -29.88 14.19
N ARG A 304 -23.72 -29.53 12.94
CA ARG A 304 -23.04 -30.40 11.96
C ARG A 304 -21.55 -30.49 12.24
#